data_AF-A0A174P273-F1
#
_entry.id   AF-A0A174P273-F1
#
_cell.length_a   1.000
_cell.length_b   1.000
_cell.length_c   1.000
_cell.angle_alpha   90.00
_cell.angle_beta   90.00
_cell.angle_gamma   90.00
#
_symmetry.space_group_name_H-M   'P 1'
#
loop_
_entity.id
_entity.type
_entity.pdbx_description
1 polymer ?
#
loop_
_entity_poly.entity_id
_entity_poly.type
_entity_poly.pdbx_seq_one_letter_code
_entity_poly.pdbx_strand_id
1 'polypeptide(L)' 'MPDCFNDPQMQQYFASLPMYVQETIKQSAVKITTENELRKFAENLMGSN' A
#
# COMPACT_ATOMS: atom_id res chain seq x y z
N MET A 1 -7.00 13.96 -7.46
CA MET A 1 -6.16 13.03 -6.66
C MET A 1 -5.81 11.87 -7.58
N PRO A 2 -4.60 11.30 -7.56
CA PRO A 2 -4.29 10.19 -8.46
C PRO A 2 -5.15 8.98 -8.06
N ASP A 3 -5.85 8.42 -9.04
CA ASP A 3 -6.82 7.32 -8.95
C ASP A 3 -6.19 5.94 -8.67
N CYS A 4 -5.20 5.88 -7.77
CA CYS A 4 -4.52 4.64 -7.42
C CYS A 4 -5.34 3.72 -6.51
N PHE A 5 -6.43 4.18 -5.92
CA PHE A 5 -7.34 3.37 -5.10
C PHE A 5 -8.60 2.93 -5.85
N ASN A 6 -8.67 3.13 -7.17
CA ASN A 6 -9.89 2.77 -7.90
C ASN A 6 -10.05 1.27 -8.10
N ASP A 7 -9.00 0.48 -7.80
CA ASP A 7 -9.06 -0.97 -7.84
C ASP A 7 -9.53 -1.53 -6.47
N PRO A 8 -10.65 -2.25 -6.42
CA PRO A 8 -11.18 -2.78 -5.17
C PRO A 8 -10.25 -3.81 -4.52
N GLN A 9 -9.46 -4.57 -5.30
CA GLN A 9 -8.53 -5.57 -4.74
C GLN A 9 -7.38 -4.89 -3.99
N MET A 10 -6.85 -3.78 -4.54
CA MET A 10 -5.86 -2.98 -3.83
C MET A 10 -6.41 -2.38 -2.53
N GLN A 11 -7.65 -1.89 -2.53
CA GLN A 11 -8.25 -1.35 -1.32
C GLN A 11 -8.42 -2.43 -0.25
N GLN A 12 -8.86 -3.63 -0.65
CA GLN A 12 -8.98 -4.77 0.26
C GLN A 12 -7.62 -5.19 0.82
N TYR A 13 -6.60 -5.29 -0.03
CA TYR A 13 -5.25 -5.61 0.42
C TYR A 13 -4.70 -4.52 1.35
N PHE A 14 -4.81 -3.24 0.97
CA PHE A 14 -4.39 -2.10 1.78
C PHE A 14 -5.08 -2.10 3.16
N ALA A 15 -6.39 -2.32 3.20
CA ALA A 15 -7.15 -2.38 4.44
C ALA A 15 -6.77 -3.59 5.31
N SER A 16 -6.30 -4.68 4.69
CA SER A 16 -5.77 -5.86 5.38
C SER A 16 -4.37 -5.66 5.96
N LEU A 17 -3.64 -4.60 5.56
CA LEU A 17 -2.29 -4.33 6.07
C LEU A 17 -2.31 -3.78 7.50
N PRO A 18 -1.22 -3.96 8.28
CA PRO A 18 -1.10 -3.35 9.59
C PRO A 18 -1.21 -1.82 9.55
N MET A 19 -1.70 -1.21 10.63
CA MET A 19 -1.90 0.23 10.72
C MET A 19 -0.62 1.03 10.40
N TYR A 20 0.54 0.60 10.90
CA TYR A 20 1.82 1.27 10.62
C TYR A 20 2.20 1.24 9.13
N VAL A 21 1.87 0.16 8.41
CA VAL A 21 2.10 0.04 6.97
C VAL A 21 1.16 0.97 6.21
N GLN A 22 -0.12 0.99 6.58
CA GLN A 22 -1.11 1.90 5.99
C GLN A 22 -0.72 3.37 6.19
N GLU A 23 -0.30 3.75 7.40
CA GLU A 23 0.16 5.10 7.71
C GLU A 23 1.44 5.43 6.93
N THR A 24 2.40 4.51 6.86
CA THR A 24 3.63 4.72 6.09
C THR A 24 3.32 4.93 4.62
N ILE A 25 2.43 4.13 4.02
CA ILE A 25 1.99 4.32 2.63
C ILE A 25 1.30 5.66 2.43
N LYS A 26 0.43 6.08 3.36
CA LYS A 26 -0.28 7.37 3.30
C LYS A 26 0.65 8.57 3.47
N GLN A 27 1.66 8.45 4.33
CA GLN A 27 2.67 9.47 4.57
C GLN A 27 3.73 9.50 3.47
N SER A 28 3.98 8.34 2.85
CA SER A 28 4.89 8.24 1.72
C SER A 28 4.23 8.89 0.50
N ALA A 29 4.95 9.77 -0.18
CA ALA A 29 4.50 10.36 -1.44
C ALA A 29 4.56 9.35 -2.62
N VAL A 30 4.59 8.04 -2.32
CA VAL A 30 4.78 6.99 -3.31
C VAL A 30 3.49 6.77 -4.09
N LYS A 31 3.58 6.87 -5.43
CA LYS A 31 2.44 6.60 -6.32
C LYS A 31 2.35 5.11 -6.59
N ILE A 32 1.56 4.42 -5.79
CA ILE A 32 1.26 3.00 -5.99
C ILE A 32 0.19 2.87 -7.05
N THR A 33 0.52 2.44 -8.25
CA THR A 33 -0.46 2.33 -9.36
C THR A 33 -0.89 0.90 -9.66
N THR A 34 -0.22 -0.11 -9.09
CA THR A 34 -0.53 -1.54 -9.28
C THR A 34 -0.51 -2.29 -7.95
N GLU A 35 -1.31 -3.36 -7.83
CA GLU A 35 -1.39 -4.18 -6.61
C GLU A 35 -0.01 -4.76 -6.27
N ASN A 36 0.75 -5.14 -7.29
CA ASN A 36 2.08 -5.67 -7.13
C ASN A 36 3.04 -4.66 -6.48
N GLU A 37 2.93 -3.37 -6.81
CA GLU A 37 3.70 -2.30 -6.16
C GLU A 37 3.27 -2.13 -4.70
N LEU A 38 1.95 -2.17 -4.43
CA LEU A 38 1.42 -2.10 -3.06
C LEU A 38 1.95 -3.24 -2.20
N ARG A 39 1.91 -4.45 -2.77
CA ARG A 39 2.32 -5.69 -2.13
C ARG A 39 3.81 -5.68 -1.84
N LYS A 40 4.65 -5.35 -2.82
CA LYS A 40 6.09 -5.19 -2.63
C LYS A 40 6.44 -4.14 -1.58
N PHE A 41 5.76 -2.99 -1.59
CA PHE A 41 6.01 -1.93 -0.62
C PHE A 41 5.66 -2.38 0.79
N ALA A 42 4.51 -3.03 0.94
CA ALA A 42 4.07 -3.59 2.20
C ALA A 42 4.99 -4.71 2.70
N GLU A 43 5.41 -5.62 1.81
CA GLU A 43 6.37 -6.69 2.13
C GLU A 43 7.73 -6.13 2.54
N ASN A 44 8.21 -5.07 1.89
CA ASN A 44 9.46 -4.41 2.26
C ASN A 44 9.38 -3.76 3.66
N LEU A 45 8.22 -3.18 4.00
CA LEU A 45 7.97 -2.61 5.33
C LEU A 45 7.80 -3.68 6.41
N MET A 46 7.11 -4.77 6.12
CA MET A 46 6.88 -5.87 7.06
C MET A 46 8.10 -6.79 7.21
N GLY A 47 8.92 -6.91 6.17
CA GLY A 47 10.12 -7.74 6.11
C GLY A 47 11.40 -7.04 6.52
N SER A 48 11.38 -5.71 6.74
CA SER A 48 12.49 -5.00 7.37
C SER A 48 12.45 -5.23 8.88
N ASN A 49 12.95 -6.38 9.30
CA ASN A 49 13.27 -6.71 10.69
C ASN A 49 14.74 -7.11 10.75
#